data_AF-A0A9P7V811-F1
#
_entry.id   AF-A0A9P7V811-F1
#
_cell.length_a   1.000
_cell.length_b   1.000
_cell.length_c   1.000
_cell.angle_alpha   90.00
_cell.angle_beta   90.00
_cell.angle_gamma   90.00
#
_symmetry.space_group_name_H-M   'P 1'
#
loop_
_entity.id
_entity.type
_entity.pdbx_description
1 polymer ?
#
loop_
_entity_poly.entity_id
_entity_poly.type
_entity_poly.pdbx_seq_one_letter_code
_entity_poly.pdbx_strand_id
1 'polypeptide(L)'
;MGNSLEERLKTHSSAFNGLLSLIPAKYYYDDATQDQWQQKKKSKQELKQNKRAKLDPNSKEAADSYTNAHASAKDVMDNKAKNAPKVSLPKKLPASITEDSDDDVNMEVTNEEDEDEDEVDNENDNEDSEQIDDPLMYKKSQITFDEDNIDANDGVEFSKQVAQQQKRKKTLSPEEQRKKDENLAKLREKLSSKINTMKERRKAPGTKVAGAPKSREQILEERKKKAELRKRKREEMENEASDDDLSDSEGEDDEDDDEEEEQGSEVAVQDGDSSVLYGNIVFNDGTRLTSDLGKMRSTMEKKSKKGPSNNDVKAHLKILENKKRVLEQMTPEEQIKQKEKDKWTRVMAQAEGAKIKDDEKLLKKALKRKERQKLKSEIEWKDRKQMVKDTKAARQKRRDENLKARRENKGKKSKNQPRLKKFVGTVHKKRAGFEGSSKSKGGRLQKFHNA
;
A
#
# COMPACT_ATOMS: atom_id res chain seq x y z
N MET A 1 22.50 17.35 15.03
CA MET A 1 21.69 17.17 13.81
C MET A 1 21.76 15.69 13.47
N GLY A 2 20.65 14.96 13.63
CA GLY A 2 20.63 13.52 13.44
C GLY A 2 20.28 13.19 12.00
N ASN A 3 21.25 12.72 11.22
CA ASN A 3 21.00 12.19 9.88
C ASN A 3 19.94 11.09 10.03
N SER A 4 18.81 11.27 9.37
CA SER A 4 17.70 10.33 9.48
C SER A 4 18.16 8.94 9.06
N LEU A 5 17.55 7.88 9.59
CA LEU A 5 17.87 6.49 9.20
C LEU A 5 17.87 6.32 7.67
N GLU A 6 16.97 7.01 6.99
CA GLU A 6 16.85 7.01 5.54
C GLU A 6 18.06 7.65 4.83
N GLU A 7 18.58 8.75 5.39
CA GLU A 7 19.77 9.44 4.89
C GLU A 7 21.02 8.59 5.09
N ARG A 8 21.13 7.90 6.23
CA ARG A 8 22.23 6.96 6.50
C ARG A 8 22.16 5.71 5.61
N LEU A 9 20.96 5.20 5.33
CA LEU A 9 20.77 4.09 4.38
C LEU A 9 21.12 4.51 2.95
N LYS A 10 20.82 5.75 2.55
CA LYS A 10 21.22 6.30 1.24
C LYS A 10 22.73 6.52 1.14
N THR A 11 23.41 6.96 2.21
CA THR A 11 24.87 7.08 2.19
C THR A 11 25.59 5.72 2.17
N HIS A 12 24.99 4.69 2.78
CA HIS A 12 25.58 3.35 2.76
C HIS A 12 25.15 2.50 1.55
N SER A 13 24.14 2.91 0.78
CA SER A 13 23.74 2.17 -0.42
C SER A 13 24.79 2.21 -1.52
N SER A 14 25.51 3.33 -1.66
CA SER A 14 26.62 3.43 -2.63
C SER A 14 27.78 2.51 -2.24
N ALA A 15 28.17 2.48 -0.96
CA ALA A 15 29.21 1.58 -0.46
C ALA A 15 28.82 0.10 -0.61
N PHE A 16 27.56 -0.24 -0.35
CA PHE A 16 27.04 -1.60 -0.55
C PHE A 16 27.01 -1.99 -2.04
N ASN A 17 26.59 -1.07 -2.93
CA ASN A 17 26.62 -1.31 -4.37
C ASN A 17 28.05 -1.47 -4.89
N GLY A 18 29.01 -0.71 -4.36
CA GLY A 18 30.44 -0.87 -4.67
C GLY A 18 31.00 -2.22 -4.21
N LEU A 19 30.57 -2.71 -3.04
CA LEU A 19 30.93 -4.05 -2.57
C LEU A 19 30.33 -5.15 -3.46
N LEU A 20 29.09 -4.97 -3.92
CA LEU A 20 28.45 -5.90 -4.85
C LEU A 20 29.10 -5.89 -6.24
N SER A 21 29.62 -4.75 -6.72
CA SER A 21 30.34 -4.68 -8.00
C SER A 21 31.74 -5.30 -7.97
N LEU A 22 32.35 -5.43 -6.78
CA LEU A 22 33.63 -6.12 -6.60
C LEU A 22 33.50 -7.64 -6.70
N ILE A 23 32.30 -8.19 -6.55
CA ILE A 23 32.07 -9.61 -6.71
C ILE A 23 31.82 -9.88 -8.20
N PRO A 24 32.59 -10.77 -8.85
CA PRO A 24 32.46 -11.03 -10.28
C PRO A 24 31.02 -11.39 -10.67
N ALA A 25 30.54 -10.79 -11.76
CA ALA A 25 29.21 -11.00 -12.32
C ALA A 25 28.89 -12.50 -12.59
N LYS A 26 29.92 -13.32 -12.80
CA LYS A 26 29.84 -14.79 -12.94
C LYS A 26 29.10 -15.48 -11.80
N TYR A 27 29.11 -14.93 -10.58
CA TYR A 27 28.45 -15.56 -9.42
C TYR A 27 26.98 -15.15 -9.25
N TYR A 28 26.51 -14.14 -9.99
CA TYR A 28 25.15 -13.60 -9.86
C TYR A 28 24.31 -13.75 -11.12
N TYR A 29 24.93 -13.78 -12.29
CA TYR A 29 24.27 -13.99 -13.56
C TYR A 29 24.60 -15.40 -14.03
N ASP A 30 23.57 -16.18 -14.37
CA ASP A 30 23.76 -17.50 -14.97
C ASP A 30 24.66 -17.34 -16.20
N ASP A 31 25.66 -18.21 -16.36
CA ASP A 31 26.59 -18.21 -17.52
C ASP A 31 25.82 -18.18 -18.86
N ALA A 32 24.58 -18.68 -18.89
CA ALA A 32 23.67 -18.64 -20.05
C ALA A 32 23.11 -17.24 -20.42
N THR A 33 23.23 -16.26 -19.53
CA THR A 33 22.75 -14.88 -19.72
C THR A 33 23.88 -13.89 -20.06
N GLN A 34 25.14 -14.30 -19.88
CA GLN A 34 26.31 -13.48 -20.15
C GLN A 34 26.39 -13.11 -21.64
N ASP A 35 26.06 -13.99 -22.57
CA ASP A 35 26.17 -13.66 -24.01
C ASP A 35 24.96 -12.88 -24.56
N GLN A 36 23.95 -12.57 -23.74
CA GLN A 36 22.74 -11.89 -24.23
C GLN A 36 23.00 -10.46 -24.69
N TRP A 37 23.94 -9.75 -24.06
CA TRP A 37 24.31 -8.39 -24.45
C TRP A 37 25.19 -8.34 -25.70
N GLN A 38 25.83 -9.45 -26.06
CA GLN A 38 26.63 -9.60 -27.28
C GLN A 38 25.79 -9.99 -28.53
N GLN A 39 24.49 -10.22 -28.39
CA GLN A 39 23.62 -10.65 -29.49
C GLN A 39 23.27 -9.50 -30.46
N LYS A 40 23.75 -9.59 -31.70
CA LYS A 40 23.40 -8.66 -32.80
C LYS A 40 21.92 -8.80 -33.24
N LYS A 41 21.38 -7.73 -33.84
CA LYS A 41 20.00 -7.74 -34.40
C LYS A 41 19.88 -8.81 -35.50
N LYS A 42 18.98 -9.78 -35.31
CA LYS A 42 18.75 -10.89 -36.24
C LYS A 42 18.17 -10.43 -37.58
N SER A 43 18.61 -11.06 -38.67
CA SER A 43 18.09 -10.77 -40.00
C SER A 43 16.61 -11.16 -40.15
N LYS A 44 15.91 -10.59 -41.14
CA LYS A 44 14.49 -10.89 -41.37
C LYS A 44 14.24 -12.37 -41.73
N GLN A 45 15.22 -13.02 -42.37
CA GLN A 45 15.19 -14.44 -42.70
C GLN A 45 15.38 -15.31 -41.45
N GLU A 46 16.35 -14.99 -40.59
CA GLU A 46 16.55 -15.66 -39.30
C GLU A 46 15.33 -15.53 -38.39
N LEU A 47 14.67 -14.36 -38.34
CA LEU A 47 13.43 -14.19 -37.59
C LEU A 47 12.31 -15.13 -38.08
N LYS A 48 12.25 -15.40 -39.39
CA LYS A 48 11.26 -16.32 -39.97
C LYS A 48 11.62 -17.78 -39.66
N GLN A 49 12.90 -18.14 -39.71
CA GLN A 49 13.38 -19.46 -39.33
C GLN A 49 13.18 -19.73 -37.83
N ASN A 50 13.48 -18.77 -36.95
CA ASN A 50 13.24 -18.87 -35.51
C ASN A 50 11.75 -19.04 -35.18
N LYS A 51 10.86 -18.36 -35.92
CA LYS A 51 9.41 -18.55 -35.77
C LYS A 51 8.96 -19.94 -36.20
N ARG A 52 9.63 -20.54 -37.19
CA ARG A 52 9.35 -21.89 -37.68
C ARG A 52 9.90 -22.94 -36.70
N ALA A 53 11.15 -22.78 -36.25
CA ALA A 53 11.78 -23.63 -35.25
C ALA A 53 10.99 -23.66 -33.92
N LYS A 54 10.39 -22.54 -33.52
CA LYS A 54 9.53 -22.48 -32.32
C LYS A 54 8.24 -23.31 -32.43
N LEU A 55 7.84 -23.70 -33.63
CA LEU A 55 6.68 -24.57 -33.87
C LEU A 55 7.05 -26.05 -33.90
N ASP A 56 8.35 -26.39 -33.95
CA ASP A 56 8.81 -27.77 -33.99
C ASP A 56 8.73 -28.39 -32.57
N PRO A 57 8.08 -29.56 -32.40
CA PRO A 57 7.93 -30.18 -31.09
C PRO A 57 9.26 -30.65 -30.47
N ASN A 58 10.21 -31.10 -31.30
CA ASN A 58 11.51 -31.56 -30.84
C ASN A 58 12.38 -30.42 -30.26
N SER A 59 12.20 -29.19 -30.75
CA SER A 59 12.88 -27.99 -30.21
C SER A 59 12.46 -27.70 -28.77
N LYS A 60 11.22 -28.07 -28.38
CA LYS A 60 10.73 -27.93 -27.00
C LYS A 60 11.32 -28.98 -26.07
N GLU A 61 11.65 -30.16 -26.56
CA GLU A 61 12.21 -31.25 -25.76
C GLU A 61 13.72 -31.08 -25.54
N ALA A 62 14.43 -30.53 -26.54
CA ALA A 62 15.86 -30.26 -26.48
C ALA A 62 16.24 -28.95 -25.77
N ALA A 63 15.26 -28.18 -25.27
CA ALA A 63 15.49 -26.90 -24.62
C ALA A 63 15.80 -27.09 -23.12
N ASP A 64 17.01 -26.69 -22.74
CA ASP A 64 17.56 -26.80 -21.39
C ASP A 64 17.95 -25.43 -20.81
N SER A 65 18.45 -25.44 -19.57
CA SER A 65 18.90 -24.24 -18.84
C SER A 65 19.98 -23.44 -19.57
N TYR A 66 20.74 -24.10 -20.47
CA TYR A 66 21.88 -23.54 -21.18
C TYR A 66 21.55 -23.23 -22.65
N THR A 67 20.71 -24.05 -23.29
CA THR A 67 20.34 -23.91 -24.71
C THR A 67 18.85 -23.63 -24.84
N ASN A 68 18.50 -22.38 -25.18
CA ASN A 68 17.09 -22.00 -25.30
C ASN A 68 16.41 -22.58 -26.56
N ALA A 69 17.15 -23.23 -27.48
CA ALA A 69 16.68 -23.96 -28.68
C ALA A 69 15.47 -23.37 -29.45
N HIS A 70 15.23 -22.05 -29.36
CA HIS A 70 14.01 -21.33 -29.78
C HIS A 70 12.69 -21.68 -29.07
N ALA A 71 12.74 -22.41 -27.95
CA ALA A 71 11.60 -22.74 -27.11
C ALA A 71 11.05 -21.52 -26.33
N SER A 72 9.87 -21.69 -25.74
CA SER A 72 9.30 -20.68 -24.84
C SER A 72 9.94 -20.78 -23.47
N ALA A 73 10.09 -19.65 -22.76
CA ALA A 73 10.56 -19.64 -21.37
C ALA A 73 9.73 -20.55 -20.44
N LYS A 74 8.44 -20.75 -20.77
CA LYS A 74 7.58 -21.72 -20.08
C LYS A 74 8.01 -23.17 -20.32
N ASP A 75 8.39 -23.53 -21.55
CA ASP A 75 8.78 -24.89 -21.90
C ASP A 75 10.12 -25.25 -21.24
N VAL A 76 11.06 -24.30 -21.17
CA VAL A 76 12.34 -24.45 -20.45
C VAL A 76 12.11 -24.67 -18.95
N MET A 77 11.19 -23.92 -18.32
CA MET A 77 10.83 -24.11 -16.91
C MET A 77 10.17 -25.48 -16.65
N ASP A 78 9.28 -25.91 -17.55
CA ASP A 78 8.59 -27.19 -17.44
C ASP A 78 9.56 -28.38 -17.62
N ASN A 79 10.56 -28.29 -18.52
CA ASN A 79 11.63 -29.29 -18.64
C ASN A 79 12.57 -29.28 -17.43
N LYS A 80 12.95 -28.09 -16.94
CA LYS A 80 13.76 -27.97 -15.71
C LYS A 80 13.06 -28.63 -14.52
N ALA A 81 11.74 -28.47 -14.38
CA ALA A 81 10.96 -29.09 -13.33
C ALA A 81 10.89 -30.63 -13.46
N LYS A 82 10.87 -31.15 -14.69
CA LYS A 82 10.91 -32.61 -14.96
C LYS A 82 12.28 -33.22 -14.69
N ASN A 83 13.35 -32.50 -15.03
CA ASN A 83 14.74 -32.98 -14.93
C ASN A 83 15.42 -32.60 -13.61
N ALA A 84 14.77 -31.82 -12.73
CA ALA A 84 15.34 -31.43 -11.45
C ALA A 84 15.47 -32.64 -10.51
N PRO A 85 16.64 -32.85 -9.88
CA PRO A 85 16.82 -33.92 -8.90
C PRO A 85 15.89 -33.69 -7.71
N LYS A 86 15.15 -34.73 -7.29
CA LYS A 86 14.31 -34.67 -6.09
C LYS A 86 15.21 -34.48 -4.86
N VAL A 87 15.20 -33.28 -4.29
CA VAL A 87 15.93 -32.95 -3.06
C VAL A 87 15.25 -33.65 -1.88
N SER A 88 15.87 -34.72 -1.37
CA SER A 88 15.51 -35.32 -0.09
C SER A 88 16.04 -34.43 1.03
N LEU A 89 15.14 -33.69 1.69
CA LEU A 89 15.47 -32.95 2.90
C LEU A 89 15.90 -33.95 3.99
N PRO A 90 17.08 -33.82 4.60
CA PRO A 90 17.52 -34.70 5.67
C PRO A 90 16.56 -34.56 6.86
N LYS A 91 15.79 -35.62 7.11
CA LYS A 91 14.81 -35.73 8.19
C LYS A 91 15.56 -35.87 9.51
N LYS A 92 15.85 -34.76 10.19
CA LYS A 92 16.20 -34.76 11.62
C LYS A 92 15.42 -33.66 12.34
N LEU A 93 14.14 -33.93 12.57
CA LEU A 93 13.32 -33.30 13.60
C LEU A 93 13.05 -34.39 14.66
N PRO A 94 13.21 -34.10 15.96
CA PRO A 94 12.98 -35.06 17.03
C PRO A 94 11.50 -35.47 17.08
N ALA A 95 11.29 -36.78 17.29
CA ALA A 95 10.00 -37.43 17.37
C ALA A 95 9.08 -36.79 18.42
N SER A 96 7.87 -36.43 18.02
CA SER A 96 6.72 -36.37 18.92
C SER A 96 5.98 -37.70 18.85
N ILE A 97 6.02 -38.41 19.97
CA ILE A 97 5.12 -39.51 20.35
C ILE A 97 3.67 -39.14 20.03
N THR A 98 2.98 -40.01 19.28
CA THR A 98 1.70 -40.65 19.64
C THR A 98 1.42 -41.77 18.63
N GLU A 99 1.23 -42.97 19.17
CA GLU A 99 0.88 -44.22 18.50
C GLU A 99 -0.48 -44.17 17.79
N ASP A 100 -0.52 -44.88 16.67
CA ASP A 100 -1.55 -45.80 16.17
C ASP A 100 -3.04 -45.44 16.27
N SER A 101 -3.66 -45.24 15.10
CA SER A 101 -4.68 -46.19 14.62
C SER A 101 -4.93 -45.95 13.12
N ASP A 102 -4.63 -46.97 12.32
CA ASP A 102 -5.14 -47.12 10.96
C ASP A 102 -6.67 -47.30 11.03
N ASP A 103 -7.41 -46.59 10.20
CA ASP A 103 -8.53 -47.18 9.45
C ASP A 103 -8.91 -46.30 8.25
N ASP A 104 -8.87 -46.95 7.09
CA ASP A 104 -9.30 -46.48 5.78
C ASP A 104 -10.82 -46.54 5.71
N VAL A 105 -11.49 -45.38 5.59
CA VAL A 105 -12.87 -45.35 5.10
C VAL A 105 -13.10 -44.13 4.22
N ASN A 106 -13.10 -44.41 2.93
CA ASN A 106 -13.76 -43.69 1.87
C ASN A 106 -15.22 -43.34 2.26
N MET A 107 -15.57 -42.06 2.38
CA MET A 107 -16.97 -41.63 2.44
C MET A 107 -17.19 -40.36 1.62
N GLU A 108 -17.59 -40.60 0.37
CA GLU A 108 -18.35 -39.69 -0.48
C GLU A 108 -19.68 -39.36 0.23
N VAL A 109 -19.88 -38.09 0.59
CA VAL A 109 -21.21 -37.57 0.99
C VAL A 109 -21.43 -36.23 0.30
N THR A 110 -22.11 -36.36 -0.83
CA THR A 110 -23.28 -35.62 -1.28
C THR A 110 -23.66 -34.32 -0.55
N ASN A 111 -23.91 -33.35 -1.41
CA ASN A 111 -24.55 -32.06 -1.21
C ASN A 111 -26.02 -32.25 -0.80
N GLU A 112 -26.40 -31.83 0.41
CA GLU A 112 -27.80 -31.59 0.77
C GLU A 112 -27.96 -30.20 1.38
N GLU A 113 -29.04 -29.58 0.94
CA GLU A 113 -29.55 -28.26 1.26
C GLU A 113 -30.26 -28.34 2.61
N ASP A 114 -29.95 -27.44 3.55
CA ASP A 114 -30.84 -27.18 4.68
C ASP A 114 -31.13 -25.68 4.73
N GLU A 115 -32.37 -25.38 4.35
CA GLU A 115 -33.11 -24.18 4.69
C GLU A 115 -33.41 -24.21 6.19
N ASP A 116 -32.95 -23.22 6.95
CA ASP A 116 -33.56 -22.89 8.23
C ASP A 116 -33.75 -21.38 8.33
N GLU A 117 -35.03 -21.02 8.27
CA GLU A 117 -35.61 -19.76 8.68
C GLU A 117 -35.48 -19.62 10.21
N ASP A 118 -34.84 -18.56 10.68
CA ASP A 118 -35.08 -18.08 12.04
C ASP A 118 -35.19 -16.56 12.04
N GLU A 119 -36.46 -16.16 12.15
CA GLU A 119 -36.99 -14.85 12.42
C GLU A 119 -36.64 -14.46 13.87
N VAL A 120 -35.72 -13.50 14.05
CA VAL A 120 -35.54 -12.83 15.34
C VAL A 120 -35.76 -11.33 15.18
N ASP A 121 -36.95 -10.97 15.63
CA ASP A 121 -37.45 -9.66 16.01
C ASP A 121 -36.37 -8.84 16.76
N ASN A 122 -36.16 -7.60 16.33
CA ASN A 122 -35.22 -6.69 16.98
C ASN A 122 -35.89 -5.32 17.13
N GLU A 123 -36.70 -5.21 18.17
CA GLU A 123 -37.14 -3.95 18.74
C GLU A 123 -35.94 -3.21 19.35
N ASN A 124 -35.53 -2.16 18.64
CA ASN A 124 -35.20 -0.82 19.16
C ASN A 124 -34.43 -0.72 20.49
N ASP A 125 -33.18 -0.25 20.41
CA ASP A 125 -32.71 0.78 21.34
C ASP A 125 -31.73 1.73 20.65
N ASN A 126 -32.05 3.02 20.78
CA ASN A 126 -31.35 4.18 20.25
C ASN A 126 -30.17 4.59 21.15
N GLU A 127 -29.38 5.54 20.63
CA GLU A 127 -28.26 6.27 21.27
C GLU A 127 -26.92 5.50 21.25
N ASP A 128 -25.84 5.95 20.60
CA ASP A 128 -25.28 7.30 20.53
C ASP A 128 -24.33 7.40 19.32
N SER A 129 -24.38 8.52 18.61
CA SER A 129 -23.60 8.79 17.38
C SER A 129 -22.50 9.80 17.67
N GLU A 130 -21.26 9.33 17.79
CA GLU A 130 -20.08 10.19 17.70
C GLU A 130 -19.49 10.16 16.28
N GLN A 131 -19.57 11.33 15.64
CA GLN A 131 -19.02 11.69 14.34
C GLN A 131 -17.48 11.68 14.36
N ILE A 132 -16.88 11.00 13.38
CA ILE A 132 -15.49 11.21 12.99
C ILE A 132 -15.50 11.67 11.53
N ASP A 133 -15.18 12.94 11.37
CA ASP A 133 -15.04 13.67 10.10
C ASP A 133 -13.78 13.25 9.34
N ASP A 134 -13.92 13.07 8.03
CA ASP A 134 -12.83 13.26 7.06
C ASP A 134 -13.43 13.49 5.64
N PRO A 135 -12.69 14.08 4.67
CA PRO A 135 -12.92 15.45 4.21
C PRO A 135 -13.51 15.52 2.79
N LEU A 136 -14.52 16.37 2.62
CA LEU A 136 -15.20 16.58 1.34
C LEU A 136 -14.51 17.63 0.45
N MET A 137 -14.15 17.11 -0.72
CA MET A 137 -13.65 17.72 -1.94
C MET A 137 -14.57 18.85 -2.46
N TYR A 138 -14.09 20.10 -2.43
CA TYR A 138 -14.77 21.23 -3.09
C TYR A 138 -14.56 21.16 -4.62
N LYS A 139 -15.63 20.91 -5.36
CA LYS A 139 -15.73 21.19 -6.80
C LYS A 139 -16.39 22.55 -6.99
N LYS A 140 -15.62 23.44 -7.60
CA LYS A 140 -15.96 24.80 -8.02
C LYS A 140 -16.91 24.73 -9.23
N SER A 141 -18.18 25.04 -9.04
CA SER A 141 -19.10 25.41 -10.12
C SER A 141 -18.96 26.91 -10.39
N GLN A 142 -18.59 27.25 -11.62
CA GLN A 142 -18.73 28.60 -12.17
C GLN A 142 -20.22 28.90 -12.31
N ILE A 143 -20.67 29.96 -11.64
CA ILE A 143 -21.90 30.67 -11.99
C ILE A 143 -21.45 31.88 -12.81
N THR A 144 -21.87 31.90 -14.05
CA THR A 144 -21.82 33.03 -14.99
C THR A 144 -23.22 33.62 -15.02
N PHE A 145 -23.32 34.90 -14.68
CA PHE A 145 -24.54 35.68 -14.62
C PHE A 145 -24.52 36.54 -15.89
N ASP A 146 -25.27 36.13 -16.90
CA ASP A 146 -25.60 37.01 -18.01
C ASP A 146 -27.02 37.52 -17.74
N GLU A 147 -27.02 38.83 -17.53
CA GLU A 147 -28.12 39.74 -17.32
C GLU A 147 -28.61 40.12 -18.72
N ASP A 148 -29.85 39.72 -19.06
CA ASP A 148 -30.75 40.47 -19.94
C ASP A 148 -32.06 39.68 -20.17
N ASN A 149 -33.15 40.44 -20.22
CA ASN A 149 -34.50 40.10 -20.66
C ASN A 149 -35.53 39.69 -19.60
N ILE A 150 -36.04 40.74 -18.96
CA ILE A 150 -37.39 40.87 -18.44
C ILE A 150 -38.39 40.65 -19.59
N ASP A 151 -39.23 39.63 -19.49
CA ASP A 151 -40.54 39.68 -20.12
C ASP A 151 -41.60 39.02 -19.22
N ALA A 152 -42.79 39.60 -19.31
CA ALA A 152 -43.83 39.57 -18.30
C ALA A 152 -44.70 38.30 -18.32
N ASN A 153 -45.47 38.18 -17.23
CA ASN A 153 -46.80 37.55 -17.16
C ASN A 153 -46.86 36.08 -16.72
N ASP A 154 -46.98 35.85 -15.40
CA ASP A 154 -48.18 35.24 -14.83
C ASP A 154 -48.17 35.32 -13.29
N GLY A 155 -49.27 35.83 -12.71
CA GLY A 155 -49.62 35.60 -11.30
C GLY A 155 -49.94 34.11 -11.10
N VAL A 156 -50.06 33.54 -9.90
CA VAL A 156 -50.93 33.94 -8.79
C VAL A 156 -50.52 33.12 -7.54
N GLU A 157 -50.56 33.75 -6.38
CA GLU A 157 -50.76 33.18 -5.02
C GLU A 157 -49.76 32.16 -4.43
N PHE A 158 -48.87 32.64 -3.54
CA PHE A 158 -48.62 32.00 -2.22
C PHE A 158 -47.80 32.96 -1.30
N SER A 159 -48.41 34.05 -0.84
CA SER A 159 -47.75 34.99 0.09
C SER A 159 -48.70 35.58 1.14
N LYS A 160 -49.26 34.74 2.01
CA LYS A 160 -49.81 35.16 3.29
C LYS A 160 -49.55 34.09 4.33
N GLN A 161 -48.40 34.14 5.01
CA GLN A 161 -48.15 33.56 6.34
C GLN A 161 -46.69 33.72 6.83
N VAL A 162 -46.09 34.93 6.79
CA VAL A 162 -44.84 35.20 7.56
C VAL A 162 -44.83 36.63 8.15
N ALA A 163 -45.99 37.17 8.51
CA ALA A 163 -46.11 38.52 9.08
C ALA A 163 -46.78 38.49 10.45
N GLN A 164 -46.19 37.80 11.44
CA GLN A 164 -46.59 37.97 12.84
C GLN A 164 -45.56 37.43 13.86
N GLN A 165 -44.32 37.92 13.84
CA GLN A 165 -43.44 37.88 15.01
C GLN A 165 -42.56 39.15 15.09
N GLN A 166 -43.19 40.29 15.37
CA GLN A 166 -42.44 41.47 15.84
C GLN A 166 -42.08 41.26 17.31
N LYS A 167 -40.89 40.72 17.55
CA LYS A 167 -40.27 40.67 18.88
C LYS A 167 -39.87 42.07 19.32
N ARG A 168 -40.31 42.44 20.53
CA ARG A 168 -39.92 43.63 21.29
C ARG A 168 -38.39 43.76 21.32
N LYS A 169 -37.83 44.73 20.59
CA LYS A 169 -36.40 45.08 20.70
C LYS A 169 -36.21 45.82 22.02
N LYS A 170 -35.55 45.18 22.99
CA LYS A 170 -34.97 45.89 24.13
C LYS A 170 -33.89 46.83 23.57
N THR A 171 -34.09 48.15 23.69
CA THR A 171 -33.08 49.15 23.35
C THR A 171 -31.92 48.99 24.33
N LEU A 172 -30.79 48.46 23.86
CA LEU A 172 -29.58 48.36 24.68
C LEU A 172 -29.05 49.76 24.98
N SER A 173 -28.61 49.96 26.23
CA SER A 173 -27.98 51.21 26.67
C SER A 173 -26.77 51.53 25.77
N PRO A 174 -26.49 52.81 25.44
CA PRO A 174 -25.37 53.19 24.58
C PRO A 174 -24.01 52.68 25.08
N GLU A 175 -23.86 52.45 26.38
CA GLU A 175 -22.65 51.86 26.96
C GLU A 175 -22.50 50.37 26.65
N GLU A 176 -23.60 49.62 26.59
CA GLU A 176 -23.61 48.20 26.22
C GLU A 176 -23.33 48.00 24.73
N GLN A 177 -23.73 48.97 23.89
CA GLN A 177 -23.43 48.95 22.45
C GLN A 177 -21.93 49.11 22.20
N ARG A 178 -21.27 50.07 22.89
CA ARG A 178 -19.81 50.26 22.81
C ARG A 178 -19.05 49.00 23.24
N LYS A 179 -19.44 48.37 24.36
CA LYS A 179 -18.83 47.10 24.82
C LYS A 179 -19.04 45.96 23.82
N LYS A 180 -20.18 45.91 23.13
CA LYS A 180 -20.42 44.93 22.06
C LYS A 180 -19.54 45.19 20.85
N ASP A 181 -19.42 46.44 20.42
CA ASP A 181 -18.60 46.82 19.27
C ASP A 181 -17.11 46.58 19.54
N GLU A 182 -16.62 46.85 20.76
CA GLU A 182 -15.27 46.51 21.19
C GLU A 182 -15.02 45.00 21.18
N ASN A 183 -15.98 44.20 21.65
CA ASN A 183 -15.86 42.74 21.60
C ASN A 183 -15.92 42.21 20.15
N LEU A 184 -16.72 42.82 19.29
CA LEU A 184 -16.83 42.48 17.87
C LEU A 184 -15.54 42.87 17.13
N ALA A 185 -14.93 44.00 17.47
CA ALA A 185 -13.63 44.42 16.96
C ALA A 185 -12.53 43.43 17.37
N LYS A 186 -12.47 43.04 18.66
CA LYS A 186 -11.53 42.01 19.14
C LYS A 186 -11.75 40.67 18.44
N LEU A 187 -13.00 40.28 18.18
CA LEU A 187 -13.33 39.06 17.46
C LEU A 187 -12.89 39.13 15.99
N ARG A 188 -13.12 40.27 15.33
CA ARG A 188 -12.65 40.53 13.95
C ARG A 188 -11.12 40.52 13.87
N GLU A 189 -10.44 41.12 14.84
CA GLU A 189 -8.98 41.11 14.93
C GLU A 189 -8.46 39.67 15.08
N LYS A 190 -9.00 38.90 16.03
CA LYS A 190 -8.67 37.48 16.24
C LYS A 190 -8.95 36.61 15.02
N LEU A 191 -10.05 36.88 14.31
CA LEU A 191 -10.39 36.19 13.07
C LEU A 191 -9.42 36.57 11.95
N SER A 192 -9.06 37.85 11.81
CA SER A 192 -8.12 38.32 10.80
C SER A 192 -6.71 37.76 11.00
N SER A 193 -6.24 37.68 12.25
CA SER A 193 -4.95 37.06 12.59
C SER A 193 -4.98 35.55 12.34
N LYS A 194 -6.10 34.89 12.64
CA LYS A 194 -6.27 33.46 12.30
C LYS A 194 -6.32 33.23 10.78
N ILE A 195 -6.96 34.11 10.01
CA ILE A 195 -6.95 34.02 8.55
C ILE A 195 -5.53 34.23 8.01
N ASN A 196 -4.79 35.21 8.52
CA ASN A 196 -3.41 35.47 8.09
C ASN A 196 -2.50 34.28 8.40
N THR A 197 -2.56 33.72 9.62
CA THR A 197 -1.79 32.51 9.96
C THR A 197 -2.16 31.31 9.07
N MET A 198 -3.44 31.13 8.73
CA MET A 198 -3.86 30.07 7.80
C MET A 198 -3.41 30.33 6.37
N LYS A 199 -3.41 31.59 5.90
CA LYS A 199 -2.90 32.00 4.58
C LYS A 199 -1.39 31.77 4.49
N GLU A 200 -0.65 32.12 5.53
CA GLU A 200 0.80 31.91 5.63
C GLU A 200 1.14 30.42 5.63
N ARG A 201 0.43 29.59 6.42
CA ARG A 201 0.59 28.13 6.41
C ARG A 201 0.28 27.49 5.05
N ARG A 202 -0.70 28.03 4.33
CA ARG A 202 -1.07 27.59 2.97
C ARG A 202 -0.19 28.19 1.87
N LYS A 203 0.76 29.08 2.21
CA LYS A 203 1.59 29.84 1.26
C LYS A 203 0.73 30.52 0.19
N ALA A 204 -0.41 31.07 0.62
CA ALA A 204 -1.36 31.71 -0.26
C ALA A 204 -0.73 32.97 -0.89
N PRO A 205 -1.11 33.32 -2.14
CA PRO A 205 -0.54 34.46 -2.82
C PRO A 205 -0.77 35.76 -2.04
N GLY A 206 0.26 36.60 -1.96
CA GLY A 206 0.26 37.86 -1.20
C GLY A 206 0.66 37.76 0.28
N THR A 207 1.00 36.57 0.78
CA THR A 207 1.64 36.43 2.11
C THR A 207 3.14 36.72 2.03
N LYS A 208 3.74 37.29 3.08
CA LYS A 208 5.18 37.63 3.14
C LYS A 208 6.09 36.40 3.35
N VAL A 209 5.54 35.19 3.30
CA VAL A 209 6.26 33.93 3.53
C VAL A 209 7.08 33.57 2.29
N ALA A 210 8.33 33.17 2.50
CA ALA A 210 9.22 32.71 1.43
C ALA A 210 8.59 31.53 0.65
N GLY A 211 8.45 31.69 -0.67
CA GLY A 211 7.83 30.71 -1.56
C GLY A 211 6.33 30.90 -1.83
N ALA A 212 5.69 31.93 -1.28
CA ALA A 212 4.35 32.35 -1.71
C ALA A 212 4.46 33.32 -2.92
N PRO A 213 3.75 33.07 -4.04
CA PRO A 213 3.78 33.98 -5.18
C PRO A 213 3.07 35.29 -4.83
N LYS A 214 3.71 36.44 -5.09
CA LYS A 214 3.17 37.77 -4.73
C LYS A 214 2.09 38.24 -5.72
N SER A 215 2.15 37.77 -6.97
CA SER A 215 1.21 38.14 -8.06
C SER A 215 0.94 36.95 -9.01
N ARG A 216 -0.19 36.98 -9.72
CA ARG A 216 -0.56 36.00 -10.76
C ARG A 216 0.46 35.94 -11.89
N GLU A 217 1.09 37.07 -12.20
CA GLU A 217 2.16 37.18 -13.20
C GLU A 217 3.40 36.39 -12.79
N GLN A 218 3.79 36.47 -11.52
CA GLN A 218 4.91 35.72 -10.96
C GLN A 218 4.68 34.19 -11.04
N ILE A 219 3.43 33.72 -10.95
CA ILE A 219 3.08 32.30 -11.13
C ILE A 219 3.27 31.84 -12.58
N LEU A 220 2.95 32.71 -13.55
CA LEU A 220 3.13 32.41 -14.97
C LEU A 220 4.61 32.41 -15.35
N GLU A 221 5.39 33.36 -14.84
CA GLU A 221 6.84 33.42 -15.03
C GLU A 221 7.57 32.23 -14.40
N GLU A 222 7.21 31.83 -13.18
CA GLU A 222 7.81 30.66 -12.53
C GLU A 222 7.48 29.37 -13.30
N ARG A 223 6.25 29.25 -13.83
CA ARG A 223 5.88 28.13 -14.71
C ARG A 223 6.69 28.12 -16.02
N LYS A 224 6.89 29.29 -16.64
CA LYS A 224 7.73 29.42 -17.85
C LYS A 224 9.18 29.04 -17.56
N LYS A 225 9.78 29.59 -16.52
CA LYS A 225 11.17 29.30 -16.09
C LYS A 225 11.37 27.81 -15.77
N LYS A 226 10.39 27.17 -15.13
CA LYS A 226 10.43 25.72 -14.83
C LYS A 226 10.29 24.85 -16.08
N ALA A 227 9.47 25.26 -17.05
CA ALA A 227 9.34 24.57 -18.32
C ALA A 227 10.64 24.68 -19.15
N GLU A 228 11.25 25.86 -19.17
CA GLU A 228 12.52 26.12 -19.85
C GLU A 228 13.68 25.32 -19.24
N LEU A 229 13.78 25.26 -17.91
CA LEU A 229 14.80 24.44 -17.22
C LEU A 229 14.66 22.95 -17.52
N ARG A 230 13.42 22.44 -17.61
CA ARG A 230 13.16 21.05 -18.02
C ARG A 230 13.53 20.79 -19.48
N LYS A 231 13.29 21.77 -20.36
CA LYS A 231 13.68 21.68 -21.77
C LYS A 231 15.21 21.66 -21.89
N ARG A 232 15.90 22.58 -21.22
CA ARG A 232 17.37 22.61 -21.18
C ARG A 232 17.98 21.32 -20.64
N LYS A 233 17.45 20.79 -19.54
CA LYS A 233 17.92 19.51 -18.97
C LYS A 233 17.69 18.32 -19.93
N ARG A 234 16.63 18.37 -20.74
CA ARG A 234 16.36 17.34 -21.74
C ARG A 234 17.35 17.45 -22.91
N GLU A 235 17.62 18.66 -23.37
CA GLU A 235 18.62 18.92 -24.43
C GLU A 235 20.04 18.56 -23.96
N GLU A 236 20.38 18.83 -22.70
CA GLU A 236 21.66 18.43 -22.09
C GLU A 236 21.83 16.91 -22.06
N MET A 237 20.81 16.15 -21.63
CA MET A 237 20.84 14.67 -21.69
C MET A 237 20.84 14.13 -23.13
N GLU A 238 20.26 14.86 -24.09
CA GLU A 238 20.23 14.46 -25.50
C GLU A 238 21.59 14.70 -26.18
N ASN A 239 22.27 15.80 -25.84
CA ASN A 239 23.63 16.07 -26.29
C ASN A 239 24.65 15.11 -25.66
N GLU A 240 24.54 14.82 -24.36
CA GLU A 240 25.45 13.89 -23.68
C GLU A 240 25.28 12.45 -24.19
N ALA A 241 24.05 12.04 -24.53
CA ALA A 241 23.80 10.77 -25.19
C ALA A 241 24.29 10.71 -26.66
N SER A 242 24.58 11.87 -27.28
CA SER A 242 25.14 11.94 -28.64
C SER A 242 26.66 12.00 -28.66
N ASP A 243 27.30 12.43 -27.57
CA ASP A 243 28.77 12.53 -27.46
C ASP A 243 29.41 11.18 -27.11
N ASP A 244 28.70 10.34 -26.36
CA ASP A 244 29.12 8.97 -25.97
C ASP A 244 29.15 7.98 -27.16
N ASP A 245 28.46 8.28 -28.28
CA ASP A 245 28.41 7.43 -29.50
C ASP A 245 29.56 7.76 -30.50
N LEU A 246 30.37 8.80 -30.24
CA LEU A 246 31.46 9.25 -31.13
C LEU A 246 32.86 9.03 -30.54
N SER A 247 32.99 8.60 -29.29
CA SER A 247 34.28 8.39 -28.62
C SER A 247 34.78 6.94 -28.63
N ASP A 248 34.02 5.98 -29.16
CA ASP A 248 34.37 4.53 -29.11
C ASP A 248 34.93 3.98 -30.44
N SER A 249 35.42 4.85 -31.35
CA SER A 249 35.83 4.45 -32.71
C SER A 249 37.31 4.67 -33.07
N GLU A 250 38.20 5.07 -32.16
CA GLU A 250 39.64 5.12 -32.47
C GLU A 250 40.51 4.58 -31.33
N GLY A 251 41.17 3.44 -31.59
CA GLY A 251 42.27 2.93 -30.77
C GLY A 251 42.31 1.40 -30.62
N GLU A 252 42.41 0.65 -31.72
CA GLU A 252 42.99 -0.71 -31.67
C GLU A 252 44.47 -0.57 -32.04
N ASP A 253 45.36 -0.92 -31.11
CA ASP A 253 46.78 -1.20 -31.41
C ASP A 253 47.24 -2.40 -30.58
N ASP A 254 48.27 -3.02 -31.15
CA ASP A 254 48.77 -4.38 -31.05
C ASP A 254 49.45 -4.81 -29.73
N GLU A 255 49.56 -6.14 -29.62
CA GLU A 255 50.68 -6.97 -29.12
C GLU A 255 51.28 -6.80 -27.70
N ASP A 256 51.19 -7.92 -26.95
CA ASP A 256 52.19 -8.58 -26.09
C ASP A 256 53.40 -7.77 -25.56
N ASP A 257 53.62 -7.75 -24.23
CA ASP A 257 54.78 -8.42 -23.60
C ASP A 257 54.68 -8.39 -22.05
N ASP A 258 55.15 -9.49 -21.45
CA ASP A 258 55.39 -9.70 -20.01
C ASP A 258 56.57 -8.82 -19.53
N GLU A 259 56.52 -8.28 -18.31
CA GLU A 259 57.67 -8.27 -17.39
C GLU A 259 57.33 -7.71 -15.99
N GLU A 260 57.90 -8.37 -14.98
CA GLU A 260 57.87 -8.04 -13.56
C GLU A 260 58.66 -6.76 -13.25
N GLU A 261 58.21 -5.95 -12.27
CA GLU A 261 59.06 -5.55 -11.13
C GLU A 261 58.30 -4.76 -10.06
N GLU A 262 58.72 -4.98 -8.82
CA GLU A 262 58.37 -4.22 -7.62
C GLU A 262 58.76 -2.73 -7.74
N GLN A 263 57.91 -1.85 -7.21
CA GLN A 263 58.38 -0.75 -6.35
C GLN A 263 57.22 -0.09 -5.60
N GLY A 264 57.43 0.10 -4.29
CA GLY A 264 56.50 0.74 -3.39
C GLY A 264 56.34 2.24 -3.64
N SER A 265 55.15 2.76 -3.38
CA SER A 265 54.93 4.19 -3.11
C SER A 265 53.81 4.39 -2.08
N GLU A 266 54.26 4.71 -0.87
CA GLU A 266 53.74 5.70 0.08
C GLU A 266 52.32 6.27 -0.17
N VAL A 267 51.37 5.89 0.69
CA VAL A 267 50.08 6.58 0.83
C VAL A 267 50.04 7.27 2.19
N ALA A 268 49.91 8.60 2.13
CA ALA A 268 49.89 9.54 3.23
C ALA A 268 48.86 9.18 4.31
N VAL A 269 49.34 9.02 5.54
CA VAL A 269 48.55 8.98 6.77
C VAL A 269 48.07 10.40 7.07
N GLN A 270 46.75 10.62 7.08
CA GLN A 270 46.17 11.78 7.72
C GLN A 270 45.98 11.46 9.20
N ASP A 271 46.65 12.26 10.03
CA ASP A 271 46.58 12.25 11.48
C ASP A 271 45.14 12.34 12.00
N GLY A 272 44.79 11.33 12.80
CA GLY A 272 43.60 11.27 13.60
C GLY A 272 43.81 10.16 14.61
N ASP A 273 44.39 10.51 15.76
CA ASP A 273 44.64 9.62 16.90
C ASP A 273 43.33 9.02 17.45
N SER A 274 42.76 8.04 16.75
CA SER A 274 41.78 7.13 17.33
C SER A 274 42.51 5.84 17.67
N SER A 275 43.13 5.82 18.85
CA SER A 275 43.58 4.58 19.51
C SER A 275 42.34 3.70 19.74
N VAL A 276 41.99 2.87 18.75
CA VAL A 276 40.90 1.91 18.84
C VAL A 276 41.32 0.85 19.86
N LEU A 277 40.79 0.95 21.08
CA LEU A 277 40.93 -0.06 22.11
C LEU A 277 40.07 -1.28 21.72
N TYR A 278 40.70 -2.37 21.28
CA TYR A 278 40.02 -3.62 20.89
C TYR A 278 39.46 -4.43 22.09
N GLY A 279 39.14 -3.76 23.19
CA GLY A 279 38.59 -4.35 24.41
C GLY A 279 37.10 -4.04 24.56
N ASN A 280 36.27 -5.08 24.63
CA ASN A 280 34.85 -4.92 24.98
C ASN A 280 34.75 -4.57 26.47
N ILE A 281 34.65 -3.28 26.82
CA ILE A 281 34.41 -2.83 28.19
C ILE A 281 32.98 -3.21 28.58
N VAL A 282 32.84 -4.11 29.55
CA VAL A 282 31.57 -4.54 30.15
C VAL A 282 31.54 -4.09 31.60
N PHE A 283 30.55 -3.28 31.97
CA PHE A 283 30.36 -2.86 33.37
C PHE A 283 29.65 -3.96 34.17
N ASN A 284 29.73 -3.94 35.50
CA ASN A 284 29.07 -4.92 36.38
C ASN A 284 27.54 -4.99 36.18
N ASP A 285 26.91 -3.93 35.65
CA ASP A 285 25.48 -3.89 35.27
C ASP A 285 25.20 -4.58 33.91
N GLY A 286 26.23 -5.16 33.28
CA GLY A 286 26.14 -5.81 31.97
C GLY A 286 25.98 -4.84 30.79
N THR A 287 26.03 -3.53 31.03
CA THR A 287 26.08 -2.52 29.98
C THR A 287 27.41 -2.64 29.24
N ARG A 288 27.36 -2.60 27.91
CA ARG A 288 28.54 -2.73 27.04
C ARG A 288 28.82 -1.40 26.36
N LEU A 289 30.04 -0.93 26.45
CA LEU A 289 30.46 0.26 25.71
C LEU A 289 30.68 -0.12 24.24
N THR A 290 30.26 0.74 23.31
CA THR A 290 30.61 0.57 21.89
C THR A 290 32.10 0.80 21.67
N SER A 291 32.67 0.19 20.63
CA SER A 291 34.09 0.30 20.27
C SER A 291 34.61 1.73 20.18
N ASP A 292 33.74 2.69 19.84
CA ASP A 292 34.08 4.12 19.72
C ASP A 292 34.06 4.86 21.08
N LEU A 293 33.85 4.16 22.19
CA LEU A 293 33.58 4.68 23.55
C LEU A 293 32.43 5.70 23.67
N GLY A 294 31.79 6.09 22.58
CA GLY A 294 30.81 7.17 22.55
C GLY A 294 29.37 6.77 22.92
N LYS A 295 29.03 5.48 22.95
CA LYS A 295 27.69 5.01 23.28
C LYS A 295 27.68 3.80 24.20
N MET A 296 26.85 3.86 25.23
CA MET A 296 26.54 2.74 26.10
C MET A 296 25.40 1.92 25.49
N ARG A 297 25.64 0.65 25.12
CA ARG A 297 24.56 -0.29 24.80
C ARG A 297 24.06 -0.92 26.09
N SER A 298 22.90 -0.44 26.55
CA SER A 298 22.21 -1.05 27.67
C SER A 298 21.63 -2.40 27.29
N THR A 299 21.94 -3.44 28.07
CA THR A 299 21.25 -4.74 27.99
C THR A 299 19.81 -4.67 28.48
N MET A 300 19.39 -3.56 29.09
CA MET A 300 18.03 -3.33 29.55
C MET A 300 17.03 -3.26 28.39
N GLU A 301 17.41 -2.76 27.22
CA GLU A 301 16.56 -2.80 26.02
C GLU A 301 16.25 -4.24 25.56
N LYS A 302 17.15 -5.21 25.85
CA LYS A 302 16.89 -6.63 25.58
C LYS A 302 15.91 -7.27 26.58
N LYS A 303 15.63 -6.64 27.74
CA LYS A 303 14.63 -7.11 28.71
C LYS A 303 13.19 -6.93 28.19
N SER A 304 12.96 -6.00 27.25
CA SER A 304 11.68 -5.86 26.53
C SER A 304 11.26 -7.08 25.69
N LYS A 305 12.13 -8.09 25.56
CA LYS A 305 11.86 -9.35 24.84
C LYS A 305 11.25 -10.44 25.73
N LYS A 306 11.06 -10.22 27.04
CA LYS A 306 10.45 -11.22 27.93
C LYS A 306 8.92 -11.04 27.97
N GLY A 307 8.24 -11.65 27.00
CA GLY A 307 6.77 -11.68 26.96
C GLY A 307 6.22 -11.81 25.55
N PRO A 308 4.91 -12.12 25.38
CA PRO A 308 4.27 -12.09 24.08
C PRO A 308 4.39 -10.72 23.43
N SER A 309 4.38 -10.71 22.10
CA SER A 309 4.28 -9.46 21.36
C SER A 309 3.00 -8.72 21.74
N ASN A 310 3.08 -7.40 21.86
CA ASN A 310 1.93 -6.54 22.12
C ASN A 310 0.76 -6.74 21.13
N ASN A 311 1.04 -7.23 19.92
CA ASN A 311 0.02 -7.51 18.91
C ASN A 311 -0.59 -8.90 19.01
N ASP A 312 0.00 -9.82 19.78
CA ASP A 312 -0.47 -11.19 19.91
C ASP A 312 -1.51 -11.33 21.04
N VAL A 313 -2.75 -10.97 20.71
CA VAL A 313 -3.90 -11.02 21.61
C VAL A 313 -4.16 -12.45 22.11
N LYS A 314 -3.87 -13.48 21.30
CA LYS A 314 -4.09 -14.89 21.69
C LYS A 314 -3.11 -15.29 22.78
N ALA A 315 -1.83 -14.93 22.62
CA ALA A 315 -0.82 -15.22 23.63
C ALA A 315 -1.09 -14.48 24.95
N HIS A 316 -1.54 -13.21 24.90
CA HIS A 316 -1.98 -12.50 26.11
C HIS A 316 -3.16 -13.19 26.81
N LEU A 317 -4.13 -13.69 26.04
CA LEU A 317 -5.27 -14.44 26.58
C LEU A 317 -4.80 -15.74 27.24
N LYS A 318 -3.91 -16.50 26.59
CA LYS A 318 -3.34 -17.74 27.16
C LYS A 318 -2.57 -17.49 28.46
N ILE A 319 -1.81 -16.39 28.55
CA ILE A 319 -1.15 -16.01 29.80
C ILE A 319 -2.16 -15.71 30.89
N LEU A 320 -3.25 -15.02 30.56
CA LEU A 320 -4.31 -14.69 31.51
C LEU A 320 -5.01 -15.96 32.02
N GLU A 321 -5.33 -16.90 31.12
CA GLU A 321 -5.88 -18.22 31.48
C GLU A 321 -4.94 -19.00 32.39
N ASN A 322 -3.64 -19.04 32.05
CA ASN A 322 -2.65 -19.70 32.89
C ASN A 322 -2.53 -19.04 34.27
N LYS A 323 -2.53 -17.70 34.34
CA LYS A 323 -2.51 -16.96 35.61
C LYS A 323 -3.74 -17.29 36.46
N LYS A 324 -4.94 -17.34 35.86
CA LYS A 324 -6.16 -17.77 36.55
C LYS A 324 -6.05 -19.19 37.08
N ARG A 325 -5.59 -20.12 36.23
CA ARG A 325 -5.40 -21.52 36.62
C ARG A 325 -4.43 -21.67 37.79
N VAL A 326 -3.35 -20.89 37.82
CA VAL A 326 -2.39 -20.88 38.93
C VAL A 326 -3.03 -20.29 40.19
N LEU A 327 -3.80 -19.20 40.09
CA LEU A 327 -4.50 -18.63 41.23
C LEU A 327 -5.55 -19.59 41.81
N GLU A 328 -6.28 -20.31 40.96
CA GLU A 328 -7.28 -21.31 41.37
C GLU A 328 -6.65 -22.50 42.12
N GLN A 329 -5.39 -22.83 41.84
CA GLN A 329 -4.65 -23.91 42.52
C GLN A 329 -4.07 -23.49 43.88
N MET A 330 -3.96 -22.19 44.16
CA MET A 330 -3.40 -21.68 45.43
C MET A 330 -4.45 -21.62 46.54
N THR A 331 -3.99 -21.65 47.79
CA THR A 331 -4.86 -21.48 48.97
C THR A 331 -5.47 -20.07 49.02
N PRO A 332 -6.65 -19.86 49.65
CA PRO A 332 -7.32 -18.56 49.66
C PRO A 332 -6.47 -17.43 50.27
N GLU A 333 -5.64 -17.73 51.27
CA GLU A 333 -4.72 -16.75 51.87
C GLU A 333 -3.59 -16.34 50.92
N GLU A 334 -3.01 -17.31 50.21
CA GLU A 334 -1.98 -17.05 49.21
C GLU A 334 -2.54 -16.30 48.00
N GLN A 335 -3.78 -16.60 47.60
CA GLN A 335 -4.47 -15.86 46.55
C GLN A 335 -4.62 -14.38 46.89
N ILE A 336 -4.97 -14.04 48.14
CA ILE A 336 -5.08 -12.64 48.58
C ILE A 336 -3.71 -11.96 48.52
N LYS A 337 -2.68 -12.59 49.09
CA LYS A 337 -1.30 -12.08 49.05
C LYS A 337 -0.80 -11.91 47.61
N GLN A 338 -1.11 -12.84 46.72
CA GLN A 338 -0.70 -12.77 45.31
C GLN A 338 -1.47 -11.67 44.57
N LYS A 339 -2.77 -11.49 44.82
CA LYS A 339 -3.55 -10.38 44.25
C LYS A 339 -3.02 -9.01 44.70
N GLU A 340 -2.60 -8.88 45.95
CA GLU A 340 -1.95 -7.65 46.44
C GLU A 340 -0.62 -7.40 45.74
N LYS A 341 0.23 -8.43 45.63
CA LYS A 341 1.50 -8.35 44.89
C LYS A 341 1.26 -7.98 43.42
N ASP A 342 0.29 -8.61 42.75
CA ASP A 342 -0.07 -8.34 41.36
C ASP A 342 -0.59 -6.90 41.18
N LYS A 343 -1.33 -6.37 42.17
CA LYS A 343 -1.79 -4.97 42.18
C LYS A 343 -0.62 -4.00 42.25
N TRP A 344 0.33 -4.22 43.15
CA TRP A 344 1.50 -3.34 43.31
C TRP A 344 2.45 -3.42 42.12
N THR A 345 2.72 -4.62 41.61
CA THR A 345 3.54 -4.82 40.40
C THR A 345 2.88 -4.19 39.17
N ARG A 346 1.55 -4.29 39.04
CA ARG A 346 0.79 -3.60 37.98
C ARG A 346 0.97 -2.10 38.06
N VAL A 347 0.83 -1.49 39.24
CA VAL A 347 1.00 -0.04 39.43
C VAL A 347 2.44 0.39 39.12
N MET A 348 3.43 -0.39 39.58
CA MET A 348 4.85 -0.12 39.32
C MET A 348 5.17 -0.17 37.83
N ALA A 349 4.71 -1.21 37.12
CA ALA A 349 4.93 -1.36 35.69
C ALA A 349 4.15 -0.30 34.87
N GLN A 350 2.96 0.11 35.31
CA GLN A 350 2.26 1.24 34.70
C GLN A 350 3.00 2.57 34.90
N ALA A 351 3.59 2.79 36.07
CA ALA A 351 4.43 3.97 36.34
C ALA A 351 5.73 3.97 35.54
N GLU A 352 6.30 2.78 35.28
CA GLU A 352 7.43 2.59 34.35
C GLU A 352 7.04 2.88 32.89
N GLY A 353 5.74 2.91 32.58
CA GLY A 353 5.19 3.16 31.24
C GLY A 353 4.88 1.89 30.44
N ALA A 354 4.93 0.70 31.07
CA ALA A 354 4.57 -0.55 30.43
C ALA A 354 3.04 -0.66 30.21
N LYS A 355 2.64 -0.94 28.96
CA LYS A 355 1.22 -1.11 28.58
C LYS A 355 0.75 -2.54 28.87
N ILE A 356 0.19 -2.75 30.06
CA ILE A 356 -0.32 -4.06 30.49
C ILE A 356 -1.67 -4.35 29.83
N LYS A 357 -1.84 -5.54 29.23
CA LYS A 357 -3.04 -5.98 28.51
C LYS A 357 -3.58 -7.28 29.11
N ASP A 358 -4.23 -7.15 30.26
CA ASP A 358 -4.65 -8.31 31.08
C ASP A 358 -6.18 -8.40 31.23
N ASP A 359 -6.95 -7.66 30.43
CA ASP A 359 -8.42 -7.65 30.51
C ASP A 359 -9.05 -8.69 29.56
N GLU A 360 -9.60 -9.77 30.11
CA GLU A 360 -10.14 -10.90 29.33
C GLU A 360 -11.24 -10.47 28.33
N LYS A 361 -12.21 -9.65 28.77
CA LYS A 361 -13.28 -9.15 27.90
C LYS A 361 -12.72 -8.32 26.73
N LEU A 362 -11.70 -7.50 26.96
CA LEU A 362 -11.08 -6.68 25.91
C LEU A 362 -10.23 -7.53 24.96
N LEU A 363 -9.49 -8.51 25.48
CA LEU A 363 -8.73 -9.46 24.67
C LEU A 363 -9.66 -10.30 23.77
N LYS A 364 -10.75 -10.85 24.31
CA LYS A 364 -11.77 -11.56 23.51
C LYS A 364 -12.41 -10.66 22.45
N LYS A 365 -12.79 -9.42 22.80
CA LYS A 365 -13.30 -8.44 21.81
C LYS A 365 -12.27 -8.10 20.74
N ALA A 366 -10.99 -8.01 21.10
CA ALA A 366 -9.91 -7.76 20.14
C ALA A 366 -9.68 -8.93 19.20
N LEU A 367 -9.81 -10.17 19.67
CA LEU A 367 -9.82 -11.36 18.80
C LEU A 367 -10.99 -11.32 17.82
N LYS A 368 -12.21 -11.11 18.31
CA LYS A 368 -13.41 -10.99 17.46
C LYS A 368 -13.26 -9.89 16.40
N ARG A 369 -12.69 -8.74 16.75
CA ARG A 369 -12.42 -7.66 15.78
C ARG A 369 -11.44 -8.10 14.69
N LYS A 370 -10.36 -8.80 15.06
CA LYS A 370 -9.39 -9.33 14.09
C LYS A 370 -10.01 -10.40 13.19
N GLU A 371 -10.81 -11.29 13.74
CA GLU A 371 -11.54 -12.31 12.99
C GLU A 371 -12.50 -11.66 11.98
N ARG A 372 -13.30 -10.67 12.40
CA ARG A 372 -14.17 -9.91 11.48
C ARG A 372 -13.38 -9.19 10.38
N GLN A 373 -12.22 -8.63 10.68
CA GLN A 373 -11.34 -8.03 9.65
C GLN A 373 -10.85 -9.08 8.66
N LYS A 374 -10.48 -10.27 9.14
CA LYS A 374 -10.06 -11.38 8.28
C LYS A 374 -11.20 -11.88 7.40
N LEU A 375 -12.40 -12.05 7.94
CA LEU A 375 -13.59 -12.40 7.17
C LEU A 375 -13.90 -11.38 6.08
N LYS A 376 -13.87 -10.07 6.40
CA LYS A 376 -14.03 -9.01 5.38
C LYS A 376 -12.98 -9.11 4.28
N SER A 377 -11.71 -9.28 4.66
CA SER A 377 -10.63 -9.43 3.68
C SER A 377 -10.77 -10.69 2.83
N GLU A 378 -11.27 -11.78 3.39
CA GLU A 378 -11.53 -13.03 2.68
C GLU A 378 -12.65 -12.86 1.65
N ILE A 379 -13.76 -12.24 2.05
CA ILE A 379 -14.89 -11.92 1.15
C ILE A 379 -14.40 -11.03 0.00
N GLU A 380 -13.69 -9.95 0.30
CA GLU A 380 -13.14 -9.07 -0.74
C GLU A 380 -12.20 -9.81 -1.70
N TRP A 381 -11.41 -10.75 -1.20
CA TRP A 381 -10.52 -11.55 -2.05
C TRP A 381 -11.28 -12.56 -2.89
N LYS A 382 -12.35 -13.17 -2.35
CA LYS A 382 -13.26 -14.03 -3.12
C LYS A 382 -13.94 -13.22 -4.23
N ASP A 383 -14.47 -12.04 -3.93
CA ASP A 383 -15.10 -11.15 -4.91
C ASP A 383 -14.11 -10.72 -6.00
N ARG A 384 -12.88 -10.34 -5.63
CA ARG A 384 -11.83 -9.98 -6.59
C ARG A 384 -11.50 -11.18 -7.50
N LYS A 385 -11.38 -12.38 -6.94
CA LYS A 385 -11.14 -13.61 -7.73
C LYS A 385 -12.29 -13.89 -8.68
N GLN A 386 -13.54 -13.75 -8.22
CA GLN A 386 -14.73 -13.90 -9.07
C GLN A 386 -14.74 -12.87 -10.18
N MET A 387 -14.54 -11.58 -9.89
CA MET A 387 -14.45 -10.54 -10.93
C MET A 387 -13.34 -10.82 -11.95
N VAL A 388 -12.18 -11.34 -11.52
CA VAL A 388 -11.11 -11.73 -12.45
C VAL A 388 -11.55 -12.92 -13.32
N LYS A 389 -12.25 -13.91 -12.75
CA LYS A 389 -12.83 -15.03 -13.52
C LYS A 389 -13.86 -14.52 -14.53
N ASP A 390 -14.77 -13.66 -14.11
CA ASP A 390 -15.86 -13.14 -14.94
C ASP A 390 -15.33 -12.25 -16.06
N THR A 391 -14.34 -11.40 -15.79
CA THR A 391 -13.71 -10.55 -16.81
C THR A 391 -12.93 -11.38 -17.83
N LYS A 392 -12.26 -12.45 -17.41
CA LYS A 392 -11.61 -13.41 -18.31
C LYS A 392 -12.64 -14.14 -19.16
N ALA A 393 -13.69 -14.68 -18.55
CA ALA A 393 -14.78 -15.38 -19.24
C ALA A 393 -15.51 -14.44 -20.22
N ALA A 394 -15.78 -13.20 -19.84
CA ALA A 394 -16.37 -12.20 -20.74
C ALA A 394 -15.46 -11.88 -21.93
N ARG A 395 -14.14 -11.73 -21.72
CA ARG A 395 -13.19 -11.56 -22.84
C ARG A 395 -13.16 -12.77 -23.75
N GLN A 396 -13.19 -13.99 -23.20
CA GLN A 396 -13.22 -15.22 -23.98
C GLN A 396 -14.51 -15.31 -24.81
N LYS A 397 -15.69 -15.19 -24.17
CA LYS A 397 -16.99 -15.15 -24.86
C LYS A 397 -17.02 -14.12 -25.99
N ARG A 398 -16.49 -12.91 -25.76
CA ARG A 398 -16.37 -11.88 -26.81
C ARG A 398 -15.44 -12.26 -27.95
N ARG A 399 -14.32 -12.95 -27.68
CA ARG A 399 -13.45 -13.46 -28.74
C ARG A 399 -14.16 -14.54 -29.53
N ASP A 400 -14.88 -15.44 -28.87
CA ASP A 400 -15.62 -16.53 -29.53
C ASP A 400 -16.74 -15.98 -30.40
N GLU A 401 -17.50 -14.99 -29.91
CA GLU A 401 -18.49 -14.23 -30.70
C GLU A 401 -17.85 -13.57 -31.93
N ASN A 402 -16.71 -12.91 -31.75
CA ASN A 402 -15.99 -12.26 -32.86
C ASN A 402 -15.41 -13.27 -33.86
N LEU A 403 -14.93 -14.44 -33.42
CA LEU A 403 -14.48 -15.52 -34.29
C LEU A 403 -15.64 -16.17 -35.04
N LYS A 404 -16.78 -16.37 -34.37
CA LYS A 404 -18.02 -16.85 -34.99
C LYS A 404 -18.52 -15.86 -36.04
N ALA A 405 -18.57 -14.58 -35.72
CA ALA A 405 -18.90 -13.52 -36.68
C ALA A 405 -17.95 -13.54 -37.89
N ARG A 406 -16.62 -13.69 -37.68
CA ARG A 406 -15.65 -13.83 -38.77
C ARG A 406 -15.89 -15.08 -39.64
N ARG A 407 -16.29 -16.21 -39.04
CA ARG A 407 -16.64 -17.43 -39.78
C ARG A 407 -17.90 -17.22 -40.62
N GLU A 408 -18.96 -16.66 -40.03
CA GLU A 408 -20.22 -16.35 -40.72
C GLU A 408 -20.09 -15.29 -41.82
N ASN A 409 -19.08 -14.45 -41.68
CA ASN A 409 -18.72 -13.41 -42.62
C ASN A 409 -17.84 -13.92 -43.78
N LYS A 410 -17.22 -15.10 -43.65
CA LYS A 410 -16.39 -15.66 -44.72
C LYS A 410 -17.28 -15.94 -45.94
N GLY A 411 -17.01 -15.26 -47.06
CA GLY A 411 -17.79 -15.40 -48.31
C GLY A 411 -18.91 -14.39 -48.52
N LYS A 412 -19.23 -13.51 -47.55
CA LYS A 412 -20.25 -12.45 -47.72
C LYS A 412 -19.62 -11.13 -48.18
N LYS A 413 -20.24 -10.42 -49.14
CA LYS A 413 -19.78 -9.11 -49.64
C LYS A 413 -19.72 -8.06 -48.51
N SER A 414 -18.72 -7.18 -48.57
CA SER A 414 -18.36 -6.21 -47.51
C SER A 414 -19.52 -5.40 -46.93
N LYS A 415 -20.54 -5.06 -47.74
CA LYS A 415 -21.71 -4.27 -47.30
C LYS A 415 -22.65 -5.01 -46.32
N ASN A 416 -22.62 -6.34 -46.27
CA ASN A 416 -23.51 -7.15 -45.40
C ASN A 416 -22.79 -7.73 -44.17
N GLN A 417 -21.62 -7.21 -43.84
CA GLN A 417 -20.77 -7.71 -42.75
C GLN A 417 -21.09 -7.00 -41.44
N PRO A 418 -21.60 -7.67 -40.39
CA PRO A 418 -21.71 -7.08 -39.06
C PRO A 418 -20.34 -6.67 -38.51
N ARG A 419 -20.28 -5.48 -37.89
CA ARG A 419 -19.06 -4.94 -37.28
C ARG A 419 -18.70 -5.71 -36.01
N LEU A 420 -17.43 -6.07 -35.88
CA LEU A 420 -16.87 -6.73 -34.70
C LEU A 420 -17.00 -5.84 -33.45
N LYS A 421 -17.44 -6.41 -32.33
CA LYS A 421 -17.63 -5.67 -31.08
C LYS A 421 -16.30 -5.60 -30.32
N LYS A 422 -15.91 -4.38 -29.90
CA LYS A 422 -14.72 -4.14 -29.06
C LYS A 422 -15.08 -4.32 -27.58
N PHE A 423 -14.18 -4.90 -26.81
CA PHE A 423 -14.34 -5.05 -25.35
C PHE A 423 -14.03 -3.71 -24.66
N VAL A 424 -15.06 -3.01 -24.21
CA VAL A 424 -14.92 -1.80 -23.37
C VAL A 424 -14.84 -2.27 -21.92
N GLY A 425 -13.61 -2.58 -21.51
CA GLY A 425 -13.33 -3.29 -20.27
C GLY A 425 -13.15 -2.38 -19.08
N THR A 426 -14.24 -1.99 -18.43
CA THR A 426 -14.18 -1.52 -17.04
C THR A 426 -15.44 -1.97 -16.33
N VAL A 427 -15.33 -3.09 -15.61
CA VAL A 427 -16.30 -3.43 -14.57
C VAL A 427 -16.06 -2.40 -13.47
N HIS A 428 -16.84 -1.33 -13.47
CA HIS A 428 -16.77 -0.31 -12.43
C HIS A 428 -17.00 -0.99 -11.09
N LYS A 429 -16.08 -0.81 -10.15
CA LYS A 429 -16.22 -1.27 -8.77
C LYS A 429 -17.56 -0.73 -8.27
N LYS A 430 -18.53 -1.60 -7.99
CA LYS A 430 -19.80 -1.19 -7.42
C LYS A 430 -19.48 -0.39 -6.15
N ARG A 431 -19.94 0.87 -6.10
CA ARG A 431 -19.76 1.72 -4.92
C ARG A 431 -20.42 1.02 -3.75
N ALA A 432 -19.78 1.06 -2.58
CA ALA A 432 -20.39 0.56 -1.35
C ALA A 432 -21.73 1.28 -1.16
N GLY A 433 -22.81 0.52 -0.93
CA GLY A 433 -24.20 0.96 -1.06
C GLY A 433 -24.62 2.08 -0.12
N PHE A 434 -24.29 3.32 -0.50
CA PHE A 434 -24.88 4.56 -0.02
C PHE A 434 -25.47 5.35 -1.21
N GLU A 435 -26.10 4.66 -2.14
CA GLU A 435 -26.97 5.29 -3.14
C GLU A 435 -28.37 4.75 -2.85
N GLY A 436 -29.21 5.61 -2.24
CA GLY A 436 -30.46 5.26 -1.60
C GLY A 436 -31.39 4.43 -2.48
N SER A 437 -31.95 3.39 -1.89
CA SER A 437 -33.13 2.67 -2.41
C SER A 437 -34.38 3.55 -2.27
N SER A 438 -34.42 4.69 -2.94
CA SER A 438 -35.63 5.47 -3.16
C SER A 438 -36.25 5.04 -4.49
N LYS A 439 -36.72 3.79 -4.57
CA LYS A 439 -37.63 3.38 -5.64
C LYS A 439 -38.97 3.04 -5.01
N SER A 440 -39.78 4.09 -4.88
CA SER A 440 -41.24 4.05 -4.83
C SER A 440 -41.77 2.90 -5.70
N LYS A 441 -42.21 1.81 -5.04
CA LYS A 441 -43.16 0.87 -5.62
C LYS A 441 -44.54 1.46 -5.39
N GLY A 442 -44.93 2.38 -6.27
CA GLY A 442 -46.34 2.72 -6.46
C GLY A 442 -47.06 1.51 -7.04
N GLY A 443 -47.65 0.69 -6.16
CA GLY A 443 -48.52 -0.42 -6.55
C GLY A 443 -49.79 0.10 -7.19
N ARG A 444 -49.86 0.08 -8.52
CA ARG A 444 -51.10 0.25 -9.27
C ARG A 444 -51.83 -1.09 -9.25
N LEU A 445 -52.74 -1.29 -8.28
CA LEU A 445 -53.74 -2.35 -8.34
C LEU A 445 -54.59 -2.15 -9.60
N GLN A 446 -54.44 -3.03 -10.58
CA GLN A 446 -55.43 -3.20 -11.65
C GLN A 446 -56.64 -3.92 -11.04
N LYS A 447 -57.74 -3.18 -10.85
CA LYS A 447 -59.06 -3.77 -10.61
C LYS A 447 -59.51 -4.46 -11.90
N PHE A 448 -59.46 -5.79 -11.93
CA PHE A 448 -60.23 -6.57 -12.89
C PHE A 448 -61.72 -6.35 -12.59
N HIS A 449 -62.43 -5.74 -13.54
CA HIS A 449 -63.89 -5.83 -13.58
C HIS A 449 -64.23 -7.16 -14.26
N ASN A 450 -64.93 -8.03 -13.55
CA ASN A 450 -65.65 -9.14 -14.16
C ASN A 450 -66.82 -8.56 -14.96
N ALA A 451 -66.97 -9.04 -16.20
CA ALA A 451 -68.20 -9.04 -16.96
C ALA A 451 -68.62 -10.50 -17.16
#